data_AF-A0A7S1KQR8-F1
#
_entry.id   AF-A0A7S1KQR8-F1
#
_cell.length_a   1.000
_cell.length_b   1.000
_cell.length_c   1.000
_cell.angle_alpha   90.00
_cell.angle_beta   90.00
_cell.angle_gamma   90.00
#
_symmetry.space_group_name_H-M   'P 1'
#
loop_
_entity.id
_entity.type
_entity.pdbx_description
1 polymer ?
#
loop_
_entity_poly.entity_id
_entity_poly.type
_entity_poly.pdbx_seq_one_letter_code
_entity_poly.pdbx_strand_id
1 'polypeptide(L)'
;GKVHVLNNFKDPSIAYFDEFLKDVAQPQDVDYNKMSGFMPPSQDKFLHNLAKYSQCRFSASTSSMTSALSAFYLLLSNFKSPYANALPSFIHNSKYSSFTRTVLDKPRFLMLRPQVDFSSPDHDLIPKEAHKANALDMVYAVDGDSLPFVPVNLILTKLGHSLERALTYNSQEFSERFVRETAMGEWEDEDNQAFHFTKFDDFMVRSQLDCFDPTLHDGRGGIFDLKTRATAPIRFNMKTYDKHIERQHITNFVGAESSFEKEFHDMVRNAFIKYSLQGLLGRMDGMFMAYHNTSQMFGFEYLPLEELNTYVYGSDFMARKSLLYTMQLMSRVCNLVVSRFPMQPVRLVIRPFQNRELKTAEVIVYAHAVGQDQGWKEVDDEEVHLQQFFEDPNPFNIPDDVIAFRVGTHATKNGHPVHHELTYRETDDLQVDYYIEELSNANNALSADVIRMMKSEVLMGSPGEAALSLAKKLREADIESKRREKPSMDRM
;
A
#
# COMPACT_ATOMS: atom_id res chain seq x y z
N GLY A 1 8.88 18.96 -9.37
CA GLY A 1 10.33 19.21 -9.32
C GLY A 1 10.91 19.50 -10.70
N LYS A 2 12.24 19.63 -10.81
CA LYS A 2 12.95 19.72 -12.10
C LYS A 2 13.33 18.31 -12.54
N VAL A 3 12.96 17.93 -13.76
CA VAL A 3 13.33 16.63 -14.31
C VAL A 3 14.72 16.69 -14.94
N HIS A 4 15.52 15.66 -14.69
CA HIS A 4 16.85 15.43 -15.25
C HIS A 4 16.80 14.23 -16.20
N VAL A 5 16.93 14.47 -17.50
CA VAL A 5 16.90 13.41 -18.53
C VAL A 5 18.24 12.70 -18.64
N LEU A 6 18.22 11.40 -18.93
CA LEU A 6 19.44 10.64 -19.18
C LEU A 6 20.12 11.05 -20.49
N ASN A 7 19.32 11.23 -21.54
CA ASN A 7 19.80 11.61 -22.88
C ASN A 7 19.05 12.84 -23.39
N ASN A 8 19.69 13.59 -24.29
CA ASN A 8 19.03 14.72 -24.94
C ASN A 8 17.88 14.25 -25.85
N PHE A 9 16.69 14.83 -25.70
CA PHE A 9 15.53 14.46 -26.52
C PHE A 9 15.66 14.78 -28.02
N LYS A 10 16.46 15.79 -28.38
CA LYS A 10 16.69 16.18 -29.79
C LYS A 10 17.82 15.38 -30.42
N ASP A 11 18.83 15.02 -29.63
CA ASP A 11 19.96 14.21 -30.07
C ASP A 11 20.27 13.13 -29.02
N PRO A 12 19.66 11.94 -29.13
CA PRO A 12 19.84 10.84 -28.17
C PRO A 12 21.27 10.31 -28.05
N SER A 13 22.20 10.70 -28.94
CA SER A 13 23.62 10.34 -28.82
C SER A 13 24.33 11.12 -27.71
N ILE A 14 23.74 12.22 -27.23
CA ILE A 14 24.28 13.03 -26.15
C ILE A 14 23.72 12.52 -24.82
N ALA A 15 24.55 11.76 -24.09
CA ALA A 15 24.25 11.29 -22.73
C ALA A 15 24.67 12.33 -21.67
N TYR A 16 23.83 12.52 -20.67
CA TYR A 16 24.08 13.40 -19.51
C TYR A 16 24.48 12.63 -18.24
N PHE A 17 24.30 11.32 -18.27
CA PHE A 17 24.57 10.39 -17.16
C PHE A 17 25.37 9.20 -17.67
N ASP A 18 25.91 8.42 -16.74
CA ASP A 18 26.63 7.18 -17.06
C ASP A 18 25.74 6.23 -17.88
N GLU A 19 26.32 5.57 -18.88
CA GLU A 19 25.62 4.64 -19.76
C GLU A 19 25.06 3.44 -18.98
N PHE A 20 25.69 3.04 -17.86
CA PHE A 20 25.16 2.02 -16.95
C PHE A 20 23.73 2.33 -16.48
N LEU A 21 23.40 3.60 -16.23
CA LEU A 21 22.07 4.00 -15.78
C LEU A 21 21.01 3.91 -16.89
N LYS A 22 21.42 3.78 -18.15
CA LYS A 22 20.47 3.72 -19.26
C LYS A 22 19.70 2.43 -19.28
N ASP A 23 20.37 1.30 -19.08
CA ASP A 23 19.80 -0.02 -19.24
C ASP A 23 19.36 -0.60 -17.90
N VAL A 24 18.17 -1.18 -17.88
CA VAL A 24 17.58 -1.82 -16.70
C VAL A 24 17.81 -3.32 -16.80
N ALA A 25 18.58 -3.87 -15.85
CA ALA A 25 18.77 -5.32 -15.74
C ALA A 25 17.42 -6.02 -15.64
N GLN A 26 17.21 -7.05 -16.48
CA GLN A 26 15.94 -7.78 -16.46
C GLN A 26 15.91 -8.72 -15.26
N PRO A 27 14.72 -9.08 -14.72
CA PRO A 27 14.67 -9.87 -13.49
C PRO A 27 15.33 -11.23 -13.57
N GLN A 28 15.37 -11.87 -14.73
CA GLN A 28 16.09 -13.13 -14.92
C GLN A 28 17.62 -12.98 -14.76
N ASP A 29 18.16 -11.78 -15.01
CA ASP A 29 19.60 -11.49 -14.97
C ASP A 29 20.05 -11.09 -13.55
N VAL A 30 19.12 -10.85 -12.63
CA VAL A 30 19.38 -10.38 -11.27
C VAL A 30 19.32 -11.54 -10.28
N ASP A 31 20.29 -11.59 -9.36
CA ASP A 31 20.34 -12.55 -8.27
C ASP A 31 19.68 -12.02 -7.00
N TYR A 32 18.34 -12.13 -6.94
CA TYR A 32 17.54 -11.67 -5.81
C TYR A 32 17.87 -12.37 -4.48
N ASN A 33 18.48 -13.56 -4.51
CA ASN A 33 18.91 -14.26 -3.30
C ASN A 33 19.99 -13.50 -2.52
N LYS A 34 20.68 -12.57 -3.17
CA LYS A 34 21.71 -11.73 -2.56
C LYS A 34 21.17 -10.40 -2.04
N MET A 35 19.87 -10.14 -2.21
CA MET A 35 19.19 -8.94 -1.74
C MET A 35 18.46 -9.27 -0.45
N SER A 36 18.44 -8.34 0.51
CA SER A 36 17.61 -8.47 1.70
C SER A 36 16.14 -8.62 1.31
N GLY A 37 15.49 -9.68 1.79
CA GLY A 37 14.05 -9.92 1.57
C GLY A 37 13.15 -8.89 2.26
N PHE A 38 11.87 -8.89 1.92
CA PHE A 38 10.91 -8.03 2.60
C PHE A 38 10.61 -8.58 4.00
N MET A 39 10.82 -7.76 5.04
CA MET A 39 10.48 -8.13 6.42
C MET A 39 9.10 -7.58 6.81
N PRO A 40 8.04 -8.39 6.96
CA PRO A 40 6.74 -7.91 7.46
C PRO A 40 6.83 -7.55 8.96
N PRO A 41 5.97 -6.64 9.46
CA PRO A 41 5.90 -6.29 10.88
C PRO A 41 5.76 -7.50 11.83
N SER A 42 5.02 -8.54 11.46
CA SER A 42 4.87 -9.76 12.28
C SER A 42 6.12 -10.62 12.40
N GLN A 43 7.13 -10.42 11.55
CA GLN A 43 8.41 -11.15 11.62
C GLN A 43 9.54 -10.28 12.21
N ASP A 44 9.27 -8.99 12.49
CA ASP A 44 10.26 -8.08 13.03
C ASP A 44 10.26 -8.10 14.58
N LYS A 45 11.18 -8.89 15.13
CA LYS A 45 11.38 -9.03 16.58
C LYS A 45 11.81 -7.72 17.25
N PHE A 46 12.62 -6.90 16.57
CA PHE A 46 13.09 -5.63 17.14
C PHE A 46 11.93 -4.65 17.26
N LEU A 47 11.13 -4.51 16.19
CA LEU A 47 9.93 -3.68 16.18
C LEU A 47 8.93 -4.09 17.26
N HIS A 48 8.69 -5.39 17.42
CA HIS A 48 7.82 -5.92 18.47
C HIS A 48 8.31 -5.54 19.88
N ASN A 49 9.60 -5.78 20.15
CA ASN A 49 10.20 -5.43 21.44
C ASN A 49 10.16 -3.92 21.70
N LEU A 50 10.39 -3.11 20.67
CA LEU A 50 10.32 -1.66 20.77
C LEU A 50 8.88 -1.18 21.02
N ALA A 51 7.88 -1.81 20.40
CA ALA A 51 6.47 -1.53 20.64
C ALA A 51 6.10 -1.85 22.10
N LYS A 52 6.50 -3.02 22.61
CA LYS A 52 6.32 -3.39 24.03
C LYS A 52 6.97 -2.38 24.97
N TYR A 53 8.26 -2.08 24.75
CA TYR A 53 9.01 -1.12 25.57
C TYR A 53 8.35 0.27 25.57
N SER A 54 7.83 0.68 24.42
CA SER A 54 7.17 1.98 24.23
C SER A 54 5.69 1.98 24.62
N GLN A 55 5.18 0.88 25.18
CA GLN A 55 3.78 0.69 25.58
C GLN A 55 2.78 0.95 24.44
N CYS A 56 3.15 0.52 23.23
CA CYS A 56 2.28 0.56 22.05
C CYS A 56 1.49 -0.74 21.96
N ARG A 57 0.24 -0.68 21.51
CA ARG A 57 -0.61 -1.86 21.29
C ARG A 57 -0.43 -2.48 19.90
N PHE A 58 0.14 -1.73 18.97
CA PHE A 58 0.30 -2.14 17.59
C PHE A 58 1.73 -1.90 17.09
N SER A 59 2.28 -2.87 16.36
CA SER A 59 3.51 -2.71 15.56
C SER A 59 3.14 -2.71 14.08
N ALA A 60 3.71 -1.81 13.29
CA ALA A 60 3.38 -1.72 11.87
C ALA A 60 4.56 -1.21 11.03
N SER A 61 4.44 -1.30 9.71
CA SER A 61 5.35 -0.63 8.78
C SER A 61 4.61 0.49 8.03
N THR A 62 5.36 1.43 7.46
CA THR A 62 4.76 2.44 6.55
C THR A 62 4.04 1.77 5.39
N SER A 63 4.63 0.74 4.78
CA SER A 63 4.04 -0.01 3.67
C SER A 63 2.72 -0.69 4.04
N SER A 64 2.60 -1.26 5.24
CA SER A 64 1.34 -1.89 5.68
C SER A 64 0.26 -0.86 5.99
N MET A 65 0.60 0.26 6.64
CA MET A 65 -0.37 1.25 7.12
C MET A 65 -0.91 2.18 6.05
N THR A 66 -0.08 2.60 5.08
CA THR A 66 -0.43 3.65 4.12
C THR A 66 -1.70 3.37 3.32
N SER A 67 -2.01 2.09 3.07
CA SER A 67 -3.22 1.68 2.35
C SER A 67 -4.51 2.03 3.13
N ALA A 68 -4.56 1.70 4.43
CA ALA A 68 -5.68 2.01 5.31
C ALA A 68 -5.75 3.50 5.63
N LEU A 69 -4.61 4.14 5.91
CA LEU A 69 -4.55 5.58 6.17
C LEU A 69 -5.03 6.41 4.97
N SER A 70 -4.82 5.92 3.74
CA SER A 70 -5.40 6.54 2.55
C SER A 70 -6.94 6.52 2.57
N ALA A 71 -7.56 5.45 3.06
CA ALA A 71 -9.02 5.39 3.19
C ALA A 71 -9.55 6.35 4.26
N PHE A 72 -8.87 6.45 5.41
CA PHE A 72 -9.20 7.45 6.44
C PHE A 72 -8.93 8.89 5.98
N TYR A 73 -7.96 9.11 5.09
CA TYR A 73 -7.78 10.42 4.47
C TYR A 73 -8.97 10.79 3.59
N LEU A 74 -9.50 9.87 2.78
CA LEU A 74 -10.71 10.10 1.99
C LEU A 74 -11.93 10.42 2.87
N LEU A 75 -12.02 9.78 4.04
CA LEU A 75 -13.01 10.13 5.07
C LEU A 75 -12.85 11.59 5.53
N LEU A 76 -11.68 11.93 6.07
CA LEU A 76 -11.43 13.26 6.65
C LEU A 76 -11.54 14.39 5.64
N SER A 77 -11.07 14.16 4.42
CA SER A 77 -11.07 15.16 3.36
C SER A 77 -12.42 15.29 2.66
N ASN A 78 -13.39 14.43 2.99
CA ASN A 78 -14.65 14.26 2.26
C ASN A 78 -14.44 14.03 0.76
N PHE A 79 -13.53 13.10 0.43
CA PHE A 79 -13.16 12.73 -0.95
C PHE A 79 -12.61 13.92 -1.77
N LYS A 80 -11.91 14.84 -1.11
CA LYS A 80 -11.28 16.00 -1.76
C LYS A 80 -10.43 15.55 -2.94
N SER A 81 -10.60 16.21 -4.09
CA SER A 81 -9.75 15.97 -5.26
C SER A 81 -8.33 16.48 -5.04
N PRO A 82 -7.30 15.78 -5.56
CA PRO A 82 -5.94 16.31 -5.56
C PRO A 82 -5.82 17.49 -6.53
N TYR A 83 -4.75 18.27 -6.41
CA TYR A 83 -4.45 19.39 -7.31
C TYR A 83 -3.83 18.92 -8.64
N ALA A 84 -4.34 17.83 -9.22
CA ALA A 84 -3.81 17.26 -10.46
C ALA A 84 -3.99 18.17 -11.68
N ASN A 85 -5.02 19.02 -11.66
CA ASN A 85 -5.27 20.03 -12.69
C ASN A 85 -4.39 21.28 -12.55
N ALA A 86 -3.49 21.36 -11.57
CA ALA A 86 -2.52 22.46 -11.50
C ALA A 86 -1.42 22.34 -12.58
N LEU A 87 -1.35 21.22 -13.29
CA LEU A 87 -0.36 20.95 -14.33
C LEU A 87 -0.78 21.59 -15.68
N PRO A 88 0.15 22.23 -16.41
CA PRO A 88 -0.13 22.94 -17.67
C PRO A 88 -1.02 22.19 -18.67
N SER A 89 -0.72 20.92 -18.95
CA SER A 89 -1.46 20.13 -19.95
C SER A 89 -2.83 19.65 -19.45
N PHE A 90 -3.13 19.79 -18.16
CA PHE A 90 -4.31 19.25 -17.52
C PHE A 90 -5.24 20.32 -16.91
N ILE A 91 -4.85 21.59 -16.96
CA ILE A 91 -5.58 22.70 -16.33
C ILE A 91 -7.03 22.86 -16.81
N HIS A 92 -7.28 22.59 -18.09
CA HIS A 92 -8.62 22.65 -18.67
C HIS A 92 -9.34 21.29 -18.70
N ASN A 93 -8.73 20.25 -18.13
CA ASN A 93 -9.25 18.89 -18.19
C ASN A 93 -9.85 18.43 -16.86
N SER A 94 -11.10 18.82 -16.62
CA SER A 94 -11.83 18.45 -15.39
C SER A 94 -12.05 16.94 -15.24
N LYS A 95 -12.03 16.18 -16.34
CA LYS A 95 -12.24 14.71 -16.35
C LYS A 95 -11.18 13.95 -15.54
N TYR A 96 -9.99 14.52 -15.38
CA TYR A 96 -8.88 13.88 -14.69
C TYR A 96 -8.36 14.68 -13.50
N SER A 97 -9.25 15.42 -12.84
CA SER A 97 -8.93 16.17 -11.62
C SER A 97 -8.97 15.30 -10.36
N SER A 98 -9.81 14.26 -10.33
CA SER A 98 -10.00 13.40 -9.16
C SER A 98 -8.97 12.27 -9.06
N PHE A 99 -8.82 11.72 -7.85
CA PHE A 99 -8.12 10.46 -7.63
C PHE A 99 -8.70 9.34 -8.51
N THR A 100 -7.87 8.34 -8.82
CA THR A 100 -8.31 7.18 -9.61
C THR A 100 -9.34 6.34 -8.84
N ARG A 101 -10.17 5.56 -9.55
CA ARG A 101 -11.13 4.61 -8.96
C ARG A 101 -10.47 3.63 -7.99
N THR A 102 -9.21 3.25 -8.25
CA THR A 102 -8.40 2.41 -7.37
C THR A 102 -8.17 3.05 -6.00
N VAL A 103 -7.93 4.36 -5.95
CA VAL A 103 -7.83 5.09 -4.68
C VAL A 103 -9.20 5.24 -4.02
N LEU A 104 -10.23 5.55 -4.80
CA LEU A 104 -11.53 5.93 -4.27
C LEU A 104 -12.39 4.77 -3.76
N ASP A 105 -12.32 3.59 -4.38
CA ASP A 105 -13.35 2.54 -4.15
C ASP A 105 -12.81 1.17 -3.81
N LYS A 106 -11.53 0.92 -4.11
CA LYS A 106 -10.95 -0.38 -3.85
C LYS A 106 -10.88 -0.59 -2.32
N PRO A 107 -11.30 -1.77 -1.81
CA PRO A 107 -11.12 -2.10 -0.40
C PRO A 107 -9.64 -2.14 -0.02
N ARG A 108 -9.34 -1.99 1.28
CA ARG A 108 -8.00 -2.18 1.85
C ARG A 108 -8.05 -3.38 2.77
N PHE A 109 -7.08 -4.27 2.64
CA PHE A 109 -6.99 -5.50 3.42
C PHE A 109 -5.77 -5.41 4.33
N LEU A 110 -5.97 -5.67 5.62
CA LEU A 110 -4.91 -5.74 6.62
C LEU A 110 -5.12 -6.97 7.50
N MET A 111 -4.03 -7.47 8.08
CA MET A 111 -4.08 -8.47 9.13
C MET A 111 -3.56 -7.88 10.44
N LEU A 112 -4.33 -8.01 11.51
CA LEU A 112 -3.88 -7.81 12.89
C LEU A 112 -3.45 -9.16 13.45
N ARG A 113 -2.18 -9.33 13.78
CA ARG A 113 -1.61 -10.60 14.25
C ARG A 113 -1.11 -10.46 15.69
N PRO A 114 -1.72 -11.14 16.67
CA PRO A 114 -1.23 -11.09 18.05
C PRO A 114 0.21 -11.62 18.11
N GLN A 115 1.10 -10.86 18.75
CA GLN A 115 2.51 -11.19 18.86
C GLN A 115 2.81 -11.79 20.24
N VAL A 116 3.02 -13.09 20.28
CA VAL A 116 3.49 -13.79 21.48
C VAL A 116 4.99 -13.58 21.68
N ASP A 117 5.47 -13.66 22.94
CA ASP A 117 6.89 -13.48 23.21
C ASP A 117 7.74 -14.54 22.46
N PHE A 118 8.65 -14.06 21.63
CA PHE A 118 9.53 -14.89 20.80
C PHE A 118 10.62 -15.64 21.60
N SER A 119 10.57 -15.62 22.92
CA SER A 119 11.51 -16.35 23.79
C SER A 119 11.26 -17.86 23.83
N SER A 120 10.16 -18.35 23.23
CA SER A 120 9.88 -19.78 23.06
C SER A 120 10.35 -20.25 21.67
N PRO A 121 11.13 -21.35 21.56
CA PRO A 121 11.66 -21.84 20.28
C PRO A 121 10.62 -22.36 19.27
N ASP A 122 9.39 -22.61 19.72
CA ASP A 122 8.31 -23.12 18.88
C ASP A 122 7.53 -21.96 18.25
N HIS A 123 7.95 -21.56 17.04
CA HIS A 123 7.47 -20.37 16.34
C HIS A 123 6.10 -20.49 15.65
N ASP A 124 5.51 -21.70 15.57
CA ASP A 124 4.34 -21.94 14.70
C ASP A 124 2.99 -22.01 15.41
N LEU A 125 2.94 -21.88 16.74
CA LEU A 125 1.70 -21.93 17.49
C LEU A 125 1.74 -20.93 18.63
N ILE A 126 0.72 -20.06 18.73
CA ILE A 126 0.44 -19.33 19.97
C ILE A 126 0.38 -20.38 21.08
N PRO A 127 1.35 -20.42 22.03
CA PRO A 127 1.36 -21.46 23.03
C PRO A 127 0.07 -21.40 23.84
N LYS A 128 -0.48 -22.55 24.24
CA LYS A 128 -1.66 -22.58 25.14
C LYS A 128 -1.44 -21.78 26.43
N GLU A 129 -0.18 -21.51 26.79
CA GLU A 129 0.21 -20.67 27.92
C GLU A 129 0.12 -19.16 27.66
N ALA A 130 0.08 -18.70 26.41
CA ALA A 130 -0.17 -17.30 26.05
C ALA A 130 -1.57 -16.82 26.49
N HIS A 131 -2.50 -17.74 26.75
CA HIS A 131 -3.78 -17.45 27.40
C HIS A 131 -3.64 -16.96 28.86
N LYS A 132 -2.43 -17.02 29.46
CA LYS A 132 -2.13 -16.42 30.76
C LYS A 132 -1.62 -14.97 30.66
N ALA A 133 -1.24 -14.50 29.46
CA ALA A 133 -0.90 -13.09 29.25
C ALA A 133 -2.19 -12.27 29.34
N ASN A 134 -2.13 -11.13 30.03
CA ASN A 134 -3.28 -10.24 30.10
C ASN A 134 -3.53 -9.69 28.68
N ALA A 135 -4.75 -9.77 28.16
CA ALA A 135 -5.07 -9.31 26.79
C ALA A 135 -4.75 -7.82 26.57
N LEU A 136 -4.59 -7.05 27.65
CA LEU A 136 -4.16 -5.66 27.68
C LEU A 136 -2.67 -5.45 27.36
N ASP A 137 -1.81 -6.46 27.58
CA ASP A 137 -0.37 -6.39 27.37
C ASP A 137 0.08 -6.94 26.00
N MET A 138 -0.88 -7.40 25.19
CA MET A 138 -0.62 -7.98 23.87
C MET A 138 -0.37 -6.89 22.81
N VAL A 139 0.75 -7.01 22.09
CA VAL A 139 1.02 -6.22 20.89
C VAL A 139 0.48 -6.97 19.68
N TYR A 140 -0.16 -6.28 18.75
CA TYR A 140 -0.60 -6.83 17.47
C TYR A 140 0.24 -6.24 16.33
N ALA A 141 0.85 -7.10 15.52
CA ALA A 141 1.48 -6.68 14.27
C ALA A 141 0.40 -6.38 13.23
N VAL A 142 0.58 -5.29 12.49
CA VAL A 142 -0.31 -4.85 11.41
C VAL A 142 0.39 -5.08 10.08
N ASP A 143 0.04 -6.18 9.43
CA ASP A 143 0.59 -6.56 8.13
C ASP A 143 -0.37 -6.17 7.01
N GLY A 144 0.19 -5.93 5.82
CA GLY A 144 -0.60 -5.92 4.60
C GLY A 144 -1.16 -7.32 4.33
N ASP A 145 -2.42 -7.40 3.94
CA ASP A 145 -3.02 -8.67 3.53
C ASP A 145 -3.19 -8.68 2.02
N SER A 146 -2.27 -9.36 1.34
CA SER A 146 -2.26 -9.44 -0.12
C SER A 146 -3.37 -10.33 -0.67
N LEU A 147 -4.10 -11.07 0.16
CA LEU A 147 -5.00 -12.15 -0.26
C LEU A 147 -4.26 -13.23 -1.11
N PRO A 148 -4.85 -14.42 -1.31
CA PRO A 148 -4.20 -15.47 -2.10
C PRO A 148 -4.38 -15.23 -3.60
N PHE A 149 -3.60 -14.31 -4.18
CA PHE A 149 -3.48 -14.15 -5.63
C PHE A 149 -2.07 -13.77 -6.06
N VAL A 150 -1.71 -14.12 -7.31
CA VAL A 150 -0.47 -13.68 -7.95
C VAL A 150 -0.62 -12.24 -8.40
N PRO A 151 0.12 -11.27 -7.83
CA PRO A 151 -0.01 -9.88 -8.21
C PRO A 151 0.42 -9.71 -9.67
N VAL A 152 -0.47 -9.20 -10.53
CA VAL A 152 -0.14 -8.78 -11.91
C VAL A 152 1.07 -7.83 -12.00
N ASN A 153 1.46 -7.20 -10.90
CA ASN A 153 2.58 -6.27 -10.80
C ASN A 153 3.88 -6.90 -10.25
N LEU A 154 3.99 -8.22 -10.09
CA LEU A 154 5.18 -8.89 -9.53
C LEU A 154 6.48 -8.43 -10.23
N ILE A 155 6.46 -8.32 -11.56
CA ILE A 155 7.59 -7.82 -12.35
C ILE A 155 8.05 -6.43 -11.89
N LEU A 156 7.12 -5.52 -11.62
CA LEU A 156 7.43 -4.16 -11.18
C LEU A 156 7.93 -4.14 -9.73
N THR A 157 7.45 -5.05 -8.89
CA THR A 157 7.98 -5.21 -7.52
C THR A 157 9.43 -5.67 -7.55
N LYS A 158 9.75 -6.73 -8.32
CA LYS A 158 11.11 -7.26 -8.48
C LYS A 158 12.06 -6.20 -9.06
N LEU A 159 11.64 -5.53 -10.13
CA LEU A 159 12.41 -4.43 -10.72
C LEU A 159 12.59 -3.25 -9.77
N GLY A 160 11.59 -2.94 -8.94
CA GLY A 160 11.71 -1.91 -7.90
C GLY A 160 12.86 -2.20 -6.95
N HIS A 161 12.92 -3.42 -6.39
CA HIS A 161 13.98 -3.84 -5.47
C HIS A 161 15.37 -3.81 -6.13
N SER A 162 15.46 -4.26 -7.39
CA SER A 162 16.71 -4.25 -8.15
C SER A 162 17.19 -2.83 -8.47
N LEU A 163 16.28 -1.96 -8.94
CA LEU A 163 16.61 -0.58 -9.30
C LEU A 163 16.98 0.27 -8.07
N GLU A 164 16.39 0.01 -6.91
CA GLU A 164 16.80 0.65 -5.65
C GLU A 164 18.29 0.42 -5.38
N ARG A 165 18.78 -0.81 -5.56
CA ARG A 165 20.21 -1.16 -5.41
C ARG A 165 21.06 -0.61 -6.55
N ALA A 166 20.57 -0.67 -7.79
CA ALA A 166 21.28 -0.10 -8.94
C ALA A 166 21.52 1.41 -8.81
N LEU A 167 20.68 2.11 -8.04
CA LEU A 167 20.74 3.55 -7.83
C LEU A 167 21.41 3.96 -6.50
N THR A 168 21.73 3.00 -5.62
CA THR A 168 22.41 3.25 -4.34
C THR A 168 23.83 2.68 -4.27
N TYR A 169 24.16 1.70 -5.12
CA TYR A 169 25.52 1.18 -5.29
C TYR A 169 26.20 1.81 -6.52
N ASN A 170 27.53 1.79 -6.55
CA ASN A 170 28.22 2.11 -7.81
C ASN A 170 28.03 0.97 -8.84
N SER A 171 28.23 1.28 -10.12
CA SER A 171 27.93 0.36 -11.23
C SER A 171 28.70 -0.95 -11.17
N GLN A 172 29.97 -0.91 -10.75
CA GLN A 172 30.81 -2.09 -10.60
C GLN A 172 30.31 -2.97 -9.45
N GLU A 173 30.09 -2.39 -8.27
CA GLU A 173 29.57 -3.11 -7.10
C GLU A 173 28.21 -3.75 -7.37
N PHE A 174 27.29 -3.01 -8.00
CA PHE A 174 25.98 -3.57 -8.36
C PHE A 174 26.12 -4.78 -9.28
N SER A 175 26.97 -4.68 -10.30
CA SER A 175 27.19 -5.75 -11.28
C SER A 175 27.83 -6.98 -10.62
N GLU A 176 28.95 -6.79 -9.92
CA GLU A 176 29.70 -7.86 -9.26
C GLU A 176 28.94 -8.52 -8.11
N ARG A 177 28.00 -7.81 -7.48
CA ARG A 177 27.20 -8.36 -6.38
C ARG A 177 25.90 -9.00 -6.87
N PHE A 178 25.11 -8.28 -7.66
CA PHE A 178 23.69 -8.63 -7.90
C PHE A 178 23.37 -9.10 -9.32
N VAL A 179 24.25 -8.94 -10.31
CA VAL A 179 23.99 -9.38 -11.69
C VAL A 179 24.59 -10.76 -11.91
N ARG A 180 23.78 -11.74 -12.31
CA ARG A 180 24.18 -13.17 -12.39
C ARG A 180 25.38 -13.43 -13.27
N GLU A 181 25.47 -12.75 -14.41
CA GLU A 181 26.55 -12.97 -15.39
C GLU A 181 27.90 -12.45 -14.90
N THR A 182 27.90 -11.33 -14.18
CA THR A 182 29.11 -10.63 -13.73
C THR A 182 29.37 -10.82 -12.24
N ALA A 183 28.53 -11.58 -11.54
CA ALA A 183 28.65 -11.85 -10.12
C ALA A 183 30.02 -12.46 -9.78
N MET A 184 30.78 -11.79 -8.91
CA MET A 184 32.13 -12.19 -8.51
C MET A 184 32.33 -11.95 -7.01
N GLY A 185 33.14 -12.80 -6.38
CA GLY A 185 33.52 -12.69 -4.96
C GLY A 185 32.46 -13.19 -3.96
N GLU A 186 32.91 -13.43 -2.73
CA GLU A 186 32.04 -13.61 -1.56
C GLU A 186 31.87 -12.23 -0.92
N TRP A 187 30.67 -11.67 -1.03
CA TRP A 187 30.31 -10.43 -0.34
C TRP A 187 29.76 -10.80 1.04
N GLU A 188 30.18 -10.09 2.08
CA GLU A 188 29.53 -10.23 3.39
C GLU A 188 28.06 -9.80 3.28
N ASP A 189 27.20 -10.48 4.03
CA ASP A 189 25.73 -10.37 3.97
C ASP A 189 25.22 -9.07 4.65
N GLU A 190 25.90 -7.95 4.39
CA GLU A 190 25.57 -6.63 4.90
C GLU A 190 24.78 -5.83 3.84
N ASP A 191 23.64 -6.35 3.37
CA ASP A 191 22.59 -5.46 2.83
C ASP A 191 21.96 -4.71 4.02
N ASN A 192 22.72 -3.76 4.59
CA ASN A 192 22.38 -3.05 5.82
C ASN A 192 21.17 -2.14 5.57
N GLN A 193 19.98 -2.62 5.89
CA GLN A 193 18.76 -1.81 5.86
C GLN A 193 18.73 -0.83 7.03
N ALA A 194 18.53 0.45 6.73
CA ALA A 194 18.34 1.50 7.73
C ALA A 194 16.86 1.71 8.02
N PHE A 195 16.52 1.95 9.29
CA PHE A 195 15.13 2.15 9.71
C PHE A 195 14.95 3.35 10.65
N HIS A 196 13.85 4.05 10.46
CA HIS A 196 13.26 4.93 11.47
C HIS A 196 12.08 4.25 12.17
N PHE A 197 11.99 4.46 13.47
CA PHE A 197 10.87 3.99 14.29
C PHE A 197 10.12 5.19 14.87
N THR A 198 8.85 5.31 14.52
CA THR A 198 8.00 6.43 14.91
C THR A 198 6.87 5.91 15.80
N LYS A 199 6.84 6.40 17.06
CA LYS A 199 5.68 6.20 17.93
C LYS A 199 4.58 7.18 17.54
N PHE A 200 3.38 6.65 17.34
CA PHE A 200 2.18 7.44 17.08
C PHE A 200 0.98 6.83 17.81
N ASP A 201 0.46 7.52 18.83
CA ASP A 201 -0.63 6.99 19.66
C ASP A 201 -0.28 5.58 20.17
N ASP A 202 -1.12 4.58 19.89
CA ASP A 202 -0.91 3.17 20.23
C ASP A 202 -0.03 2.40 19.23
N PHE A 203 0.52 3.05 18.21
CA PHE A 203 1.36 2.42 17.18
C PHE A 203 2.85 2.71 17.37
N MET A 204 3.66 1.67 17.17
CA MET A 204 5.06 1.79 16.78
C MET A 204 5.18 1.46 15.30
N VAL A 205 5.63 2.43 14.49
CA VAL A 205 5.70 2.29 13.03
C VAL A 205 7.16 2.29 12.56
N ARG A 206 7.57 1.23 11.86
CA ARG A 206 8.87 1.14 11.17
C ARG A 206 8.78 1.74 9.77
N SER A 207 9.79 2.52 9.40
CA SER A 207 9.98 3.06 8.07
C SER A 207 11.37 2.67 7.59
N GLN A 208 11.45 1.90 6.50
CA GLN A 208 12.72 1.64 5.83
C GLN A 208 13.19 2.92 5.12
N LEU A 209 14.50 3.14 5.12
CA LEU A 209 15.13 4.31 4.54
C LEU A 209 16.03 3.87 3.38
N ASP A 210 15.85 4.50 2.23
CA ASP A 210 16.57 4.11 1.00
C ASP A 210 17.85 4.94 0.82
N CYS A 211 17.77 6.26 1.00
CA CYS A 211 18.87 7.17 0.69
C CYS A 211 19.09 8.25 1.76
N PHE A 212 20.32 8.74 1.82
CA PHE A 212 20.73 9.90 2.63
C PHE A 212 21.68 10.79 1.84
N ASP A 213 21.40 12.10 1.81
CA ASP A 213 22.29 13.12 1.27
C ASP A 213 22.38 14.31 2.26
N PRO A 214 23.57 14.59 2.83
CA PRO A 214 23.75 15.67 3.80
C PRO A 214 23.61 17.08 3.21
N THR A 215 23.60 17.21 1.89
CA THR A 215 23.43 18.50 1.19
C THR A 215 21.97 18.90 1.03
N LEU A 216 21.03 17.99 1.29
CA LEU A 216 19.61 18.31 1.42
C LEU A 216 19.39 19.06 2.74
N HIS A 217 19.47 20.39 2.66
CA HIS A 217 19.40 21.29 3.81
C HIS A 217 17.96 21.73 4.16
N ASP A 218 16.94 20.95 3.81
CA ASP A 218 15.52 21.32 4.04
C ASP A 218 15.10 21.27 5.53
N GLY A 219 16.02 20.84 6.41
CA GLY A 219 15.84 20.77 7.85
C GLY A 219 15.25 19.45 8.36
N ARG A 220 15.05 18.44 7.50
CA ARG A 220 14.42 17.15 7.89
C ARG A 220 15.39 15.97 7.99
N GLY A 221 16.66 16.17 7.63
CA GLY A 221 17.76 15.30 8.04
C GLY A 221 18.45 14.58 6.88
N GLY A 222 18.20 14.98 5.64
CA GLY A 222 18.88 14.49 4.44
C GLY A 222 18.35 13.17 3.90
N ILE A 223 17.33 12.60 4.54
CA ILE A 223 16.86 11.25 4.25
C ILE A 223 15.73 11.31 3.23
N PHE A 224 15.78 10.50 2.19
CA PHE A 224 14.72 10.45 1.19
C PHE A 224 14.50 9.02 0.71
N ASP A 225 13.28 8.80 0.23
CA ASP A 225 12.84 7.52 -0.29
C ASP A 225 13.19 7.41 -1.78
N LEU A 226 13.48 6.21 -2.28
CA LEU A 226 13.65 5.96 -3.70
C LEU A 226 12.39 5.30 -4.26
N LYS A 227 11.92 5.78 -5.40
CA LYS A 227 10.74 5.24 -6.08
C LYS A 227 11.00 5.13 -7.56
N THR A 228 10.58 4.01 -8.14
CA THR A 228 10.63 3.80 -9.59
C THR A 228 9.24 3.93 -10.19
N ARG A 229 9.20 4.46 -11.41
CA ARG A 229 7.97 4.71 -12.14
C ARG A 229 8.06 4.14 -13.54
N ALA A 230 7.45 2.97 -13.72
CA ALA A 230 7.19 2.43 -15.04
C ALA A 230 6.19 3.33 -15.80
N THR A 231 6.40 3.50 -17.10
CA THR A 231 5.50 4.28 -17.97
C THR A 231 4.10 3.69 -18.05
N ALA A 232 3.12 4.54 -18.38
CA ALA A 232 1.71 4.16 -18.47
C ALA A 232 1.42 2.89 -19.30
N PRO A 233 2.04 2.67 -20.49
CA PRO A 233 1.77 1.45 -21.27
C PRO A 233 2.19 0.18 -20.55
N ILE A 234 3.31 0.20 -19.84
CA ILE A 234 3.75 -0.93 -19.01
C ILE A 234 2.72 -1.15 -17.89
N ARG A 235 2.40 -0.10 -17.12
CA ARG A 235 1.50 -0.20 -15.95
C ARG A 235 0.09 -0.64 -16.32
N PHE A 236 -0.43 -0.23 -17.48
CA PHE A 236 -1.77 -0.62 -17.93
C PHE A 236 -1.81 -1.95 -18.67
N ASN A 237 -0.65 -2.49 -19.07
CA ASN A 237 -0.55 -3.77 -19.78
C ASN A 237 0.46 -4.71 -19.13
N MET A 238 0.51 -4.78 -17.78
CA MET A 238 1.51 -5.55 -17.04
C MET A 238 1.55 -7.05 -17.43
N LYS A 239 0.43 -7.63 -17.86
CA LYS A 239 0.34 -9.03 -18.31
C LYS A 239 1.09 -9.32 -19.62
N THR A 240 1.28 -8.30 -20.45
CA THR A 240 1.94 -8.39 -21.76
C THR A 240 2.97 -7.28 -21.91
N TYR A 241 3.58 -6.87 -20.79
CA TYR A 241 4.39 -5.66 -20.70
C TYR A 241 5.55 -5.67 -21.71
N ASP A 242 6.11 -6.84 -21.97
CA ASP A 242 7.12 -7.15 -22.98
C ASP A 242 6.74 -6.59 -24.36
N LYS A 243 5.47 -6.74 -24.76
CA LYS A 243 4.94 -6.24 -26.04
C LYS A 243 4.77 -4.73 -26.09
N HIS A 244 4.97 -4.04 -24.97
CA HIS A 244 4.78 -2.61 -24.83
C HIS A 244 6.07 -1.84 -24.50
N ILE A 245 7.20 -2.52 -24.26
CA ILE A 245 8.50 -1.90 -23.99
C ILE A 245 8.88 -0.93 -25.11
N GLU A 246 8.83 -1.39 -26.36
CA GLU A 246 9.20 -0.59 -27.55
C GLU A 246 8.15 0.46 -27.93
N ARG A 247 6.93 0.36 -27.38
CA ARG A 247 5.77 1.13 -27.87
C ARG A 247 5.68 2.56 -27.32
N GLN A 248 6.38 2.89 -26.23
CA GLN A 248 6.49 4.27 -25.76
C GLN A 248 7.79 4.57 -25.03
N HIS A 249 8.37 5.70 -25.42
CA HIS A 249 9.42 6.41 -24.69
C HIS A 249 8.85 7.72 -24.15
N ILE A 250 9.39 8.21 -23.03
CA ILE A 250 9.16 9.60 -22.63
C ILE A 250 10.01 10.47 -23.55
N THR A 251 9.36 11.33 -24.34
CA THR A 251 10.04 12.20 -25.33
C THR A 251 9.83 13.68 -25.05
N ASN A 252 8.99 14.01 -24.06
CA ASN A 252 8.65 15.38 -23.70
C ASN A 252 8.72 15.60 -22.19
N PHE A 253 9.02 16.83 -21.78
CA PHE A 253 8.85 17.25 -20.39
C PHE A 253 7.37 17.49 -20.05
N VAL A 254 6.65 18.16 -20.95
CA VAL A 254 5.27 18.62 -20.79
C VAL A 254 4.41 17.99 -21.90
N GLY A 255 3.21 17.54 -21.57
CA GLY A 255 2.25 16.97 -22.52
C GLY A 255 1.30 15.98 -21.85
N ALA A 256 0.15 15.71 -22.48
CA ALA A 256 -0.81 14.71 -21.99
C ALA A 256 -0.44 13.26 -22.36
N GLU A 257 0.59 13.06 -23.18
CA GLU A 257 1.08 11.77 -23.65
C GLU A 257 2.60 11.77 -23.73
N SER A 258 3.23 10.59 -23.53
CA SER A 258 4.67 10.36 -23.67
C SER A 258 5.56 11.45 -23.02
N SER A 259 5.17 11.90 -21.84
CA SER A 259 5.82 13.00 -21.13
C SER A 259 6.03 12.69 -19.64
N PHE A 260 7.00 13.36 -19.02
CA PHE A 260 7.16 13.32 -17.57
C PHE A 260 5.95 13.90 -16.85
N GLU A 261 5.38 15.02 -17.35
CA GLU A 261 4.17 15.62 -16.79
C GLU A 261 2.99 14.64 -16.74
N LYS A 262 2.84 13.77 -17.75
CA LYS A 262 1.79 12.74 -17.77
C LYS A 262 2.01 11.68 -16.69
N GLU A 263 3.26 11.23 -16.49
CA GLU A 263 3.56 10.27 -15.44
C GLU A 263 3.39 10.88 -14.04
N PHE A 264 3.84 12.12 -13.86
CA PHE A 264 3.63 12.90 -12.66
C PHE A 264 2.13 13.10 -12.35
N HIS A 265 1.34 13.51 -13.34
CA HIS A 265 -0.12 13.66 -13.23
C HIS A 265 -0.80 12.37 -12.75
N ASP A 266 -0.42 11.23 -13.32
CA ASP A 266 -0.93 9.93 -12.87
C ASP A 266 -0.49 9.60 -11.43
N MET A 267 0.72 10.00 -11.02
CA MET A 267 1.18 9.80 -9.65
C MET A 267 0.41 10.66 -8.64
N VAL A 268 0.14 11.93 -8.94
CA VAL A 268 -0.70 12.82 -8.13
C VAL A 268 -2.04 12.16 -7.81
N ARG A 269 -2.63 11.48 -8.80
CA ARG A 269 -3.98 10.88 -8.71
C ARG A 269 -4.01 9.47 -8.11
N ASN A 270 -2.86 8.86 -7.81
CA ASN A 270 -2.81 7.46 -7.40
C ASN A 270 -1.76 7.15 -6.33
N ALA A 271 -0.52 7.59 -6.52
CA ALA A 271 0.63 7.20 -5.69
C ALA A 271 0.93 8.22 -4.59
N PHE A 272 0.73 9.53 -4.83
CA PHE A 272 1.24 10.57 -3.95
C PHE A 272 0.64 10.56 -2.53
N ILE A 273 -0.60 10.09 -2.33
CA ILE A 273 -1.12 9.91 -0.96
C ILE A 273 -0.20 8.96 -0.17
N LYS A 274 0.19 7.83 -0.78
CA LYS A 274 1.06 6.85 -0.13
C LYS A 274 2.46 7.39 0.09
N TYR A 275 3.05 8.04 -0.92
CA TYR A 275 4.39 8.61 -0.81
C TYR A 275 4.45 9.71 0.26
N SER A 276 3.45 10.58 0.30
CA SER A 276 3.35 11.60 1.35
C SER A 276 3.23 10.96 2.75
N LEU A 277 2.35 9.98 2.92
CA LEU A 277 2.21 9.26 4.19
C LEU A 277 3.51 8.55 4.59
N GLN A 278 4.23 7.92 3.65
CA GLN A 278 5.53 7.28 3.88
C GLN A 278 6.56 8.32 4.33
N GLY A 279 6.67 9.44 3.61
CA GLY A 279 7.61 10.50 3.96
C GLY A 279 7.31 11.14 5.32
N LEU A 280 6.03 11.35 5.67
CA LEU A 280 5.66 11.90 6.96
C LEU A 280 5.93 10.93 8.13
N LEU A 281 5.62 9.64 7.97
CA LEU A 281 5.86 8.61 9.00
C LEU A 281 7.35 8.28 9.15
N GLY A 282 8.08 8.24 8.03
CA GLY A 282 9.51 7.96 7.95
C GLY A 282 10.39 9.17 8.20
N ARG A 283 9.81 10.37 8.35
CA ARG A 283 10.53 11.64 8.54
C ARG A 283 11.53 11.89 7.41
N MET A 284 11.08 11.69 6.18
CA MET A 284 11.86 11.89 4.97
C MET A 284 11.65 13.31 4.41
N ASP A 285 12.67 13.80 3.72
CA ASP A 285 12.74 15.10 3.07
C ASP A 285 11.96 15.10 1.74
N GLY A 286 11.91 13.95 1.07
CA GLY A 286 11.25 13.81 -0.23
C GLY A 286 11.33 12.40 -0.81
N MET A 287 11.00 12.32 -2.10
CA MET A 287 11.05 11.09 -2.89
C MET A 287 11.92 11.32 -4.13
N PHE A 288 12.91 10.47 -4.36
CA PHE A 288 13.66 10.42 -5.60
C PHE A 288 12.96 9.48 -6.59
N MET A 289 12.46 10.03 -7.69
CA MET A 289 11.73 9.30 -8.72
C MET A 289 12.64 8.93 -9.89
N ALA A 290 12.70 7.65 -10.24
CA ALA A 290 13.34 7.15 -11.47
C ALA A 290 12.28 6.67 -12.47
N TYR A 291 12.24 7.26 -13.67
CA TYR A 291 11.28 6.92 -14.71
C TYR A 291 11.86 5.91 -15.70
N HIS A 292 11.12 4.84 -16.02
CA HIS A 292 11.62 3.75 -16.88
C HIS A 292 10.50 3.06 -17.66
N ASN A 293 10.83 2.25 -18.67
CA ASN A 293 9.90 1.35 -19.36
C ASN A 293 10.22 -0.14 -19.13
N THR A 294 10.83 -0.46 -17.98
CA THR A 294 11.38 -1.78 -17.59
C THR A 294 12.60 -2.27 -18.37
N SER A 295 12.95 -1.63 -19.50
CA SER A 295 14.19 -1.92 -20.24
C SER A 295 15.19 -0.78 -20.16
N GLN A 296 14.72 0.46 -20.17
CA GLN A 296 15.56 1.66 -20.13
C GLN A 296 15.03 2.70 -19.14
N MET A 297 15.94 3.42 -18.51
CA MET A 297 15.62 4.62 -17.73
C MET A 297 15.57 5.87 -18.63
N PHE A 298 14.70 6.81 -18.29
CA PHE A 298 14.47 8.04 -19.07
C PHE A 298 14.96 9.29 -18.35
N GLY A 299 14.84 9.31 -17.04
CA GLY A 299 15.22 10.46 -16.25
C GLY A 299 14.88 10.29 -14.78
N PHE A 300 15.30 11.28 -14.02
CA PHE A 300 15.12 11.38 -12.59
C PHE A 300 14.41 12.67 -12.21
N GLU A 301 13.70 12.63 -11.09
CA GLU A 301 13.10 13.81 -10.48
C GLU A 301 13.12 13.68 -8.97
N TYR A 302 13.66 14.68 -8.29
CA TYR A 302 13.50 14.78 -6.84
C TYR A 302 12.22 15.55 -6.52
N LEU A 303 11.38 14.95 -5.67
CA LEU A 303 10.11 15.49 -5.21
C LEU A 303 10.18 15.81 -3.72
N PRO A 304 10.36 17.09 -3.34
CA PRO A 304 10.29 17.49 -1.94
C PRO A 304 8.95 17.09 -1.33
N LEU A 305 8.96 16.66 -0.06
CA LEU A 305 7.75 16.22 0.63
C LEU A 305 6.70 17.33 0.73
N GLU A 306 7.11 18.58 0.85
CA GLU A 306 6.20 19.74 0.83
C GLU A 306 5.46 19.89 -0.52
N GLU A 307 6.14 19.64 -1.64
CA GLU A 307 5.53 19.65 -2.98
C GLU A 307 4.48 18.54 -3.10
N LEU A 308 4.84 17.31 -2.70
CA LEU A 308 3.92 16.17 -2.64
C LEU A 308 2.69 16.46 -1.78
N ASN A 309 2.91 17.04 -0.60
CA ASN A 309 1.86 17.40 0.36
C ASN A 309 0.91 18.45 -0.21
N THR A 310 1.44 19.41 -0.97
CA THR A 310 0.63 20.43 -1.64
C THR A 310 -0.27 19.82 -2.71
N TYR A 311 0.24 18.90 -3.53
CA TYR A 311 -0.59 18.23 -4.55
C TYR A 311 -1.71 17.36 -3.98
N VAL A 312 -1.48 16.69 -2.85
CA VAL A 312 -2.46 15.77 -2.25
C VAL A 312 -3.42 16.48 -1.32
N TYR A 313 -2.90 17.28 -0.39
CA TYR A 313 -3.66 17.86 0.74
C TYR A 313 -3.96 19.33 0.52
N GLY A 314 -3.08 20.05 -0.19
CA GLY A 314 -3.13 21.50 -0.42
C GLY A 314 -2.09 22.29 0.38
N SER A 315 -1.46 21.69 1.38
CA SER A 315 -0.32 22.24 2.12
C SER A 315 0.36 21.18 2.99
N ASP A 316 1.61 21.41 3.41
CA ASP A 316 2.32 20.58 4.39
C ASP A 316 1.60 20.54 5.75
N PHE A 317 1.03 21.66 6.18
CA PHE A 317 0.24 21.74 7.42
C PHE A 317 -0.97 20.80 7.41
N MET A 318 -1.77 20.85 6.33
CA MET A 318 -2.93 19.96 6.17
C MET A 318 -2.51 18.49 6.12
N ALA A 319 -1.38 18.18 5.48
CA ALA A 319 -0.86 16.81 5.41
C ALA A 319 -0.52 16.26 6.81
N ARG A 320 0.18 17.04 7.63
CA ARG A 320 0.53 16.66 9.02
C ARG A 320 -0.71 16.50 9.91
N LYS A 321 -1.66 17.43 9.84
CA LYS A 321 -2.92 17.34 10.57
C LYS A 321 -3.76 16.15 10.11
N SER A 322 -3.81 15.90 8.80
CA SER A 322 -4.47 14.74 8.26
C SER A 322 -3.84 13.44 8.77
N LEU A 323 -2.51 13.30 8.75
CA LEU A 323 -1.84 12.13 9.30
C LEU A 323 -2.20 11.94 10.78
N LEU A 324 -2.22 13.04 11.54
CA LEU A 324 -2.54 12.99 12.97
C LEU A 324 -3.93 12.39 13.21
N TYR A 325 -4.94 12.91 12.52
CA TYR A 325 -6.32 12.47 12.69
C TYR A 325 -6.56 11.06 12.11
N THR A 326 -5.97 10.71 10.97
CA THR A 326 -6.13 9.36 10.41
C THR A 326 -5.52 8.29 11.32
N MET A 327 -4.35 8.56 11.90
CA MET A 327 -3.71 7.64 12.83
C MET A 327 -4.51 7.47 14.12
N GLN A 328 -5.08 8.55 14.67
CA GLN A 328 -5.95 8.47 15.85
C GLN A 328 -7.24 7.67 15.58
N LEU A 329 -7.87 7.86 14.42
CA LEU A 329 -9.04 7.07 14.02
C LEU A 329 -8.69 5.60 13.84
N MET A 330 -7.56 5.33 13.17
CA MET A 330 -7.05 3.97 12.98
C MET A 330 -6.78 3.27 14.31
N SER A 331 -6.14 3.96 15.26
CA SER A 331 -5.89 3.48 16.63
C SER A 331 -7.19 3.09 17.33
N ARG A 332 -8.19 3.98 17.33
CA ARG A 332 -9.49 3.72 17.94
C ARG A 332 -10.21 2.52 17.32
N VAL A 333 -10.23 2.42 16.00
CA VAL A 333 -10.85 1.29 15.29
C VAL A 333 -10.12 -0.01 15.61
N CYS A 334 -8.79 -0.06 15.50
CA CYS A 334 -8.01 -1.26 15.81
C CYS A 334 -8.22 -1.69 17.26
N ASN A 335 -8.24 -0.75 18.22
CA ASN A 335 -8.53 -1.02 19.62
C ASN A 335 -9.91 -1.65 19.84
N LEU A 336 -10.95 -1.16 19.16
CA LEU A 336 -12.30 -1.75 19.21
C LEU A 336 -12.30 -3.17 18.64
N VAL A 337 -11.63 -3.38 17.51
CA VAL A 337 -11.54 -4.70 16.87
C VAL A 337 -10.86 -5.71 17.78
N VAL A 338 -9.66 -5.42 18.30
CA VAL A 338 -8.93 -6.40 19.14
C VAL A 338 -9.61 -6.64 20.49
N SER A 339 -10.47 -5.72 20.93
CA SER A 339 -11.32 -5.94 22.11
C SER A 339 -12.45 -6.93 21.84
N ARG A 340 -12.93 -7.03 20.58
CA ARG A 340 -13.92 -8.03 20.15
C ARG A 340 -13.32 -9.38 19.81
N PHE A 341 -12.09 -9.40 19.32
CA PHE A 341 -11.35 -10.62 18.97
C PHE A 341 -10.04 -10.72 19.77
N PRO A 342 -10.12 -10.84 21.11
CA PRO A 342 -8.92 -10.85 21.94
C PRO A 342 -8.02 -12.04 21.61
N MET A 343 -6.74 -11.76 21.41
CA MET A 343 -5.66 -12.72 21.14
C MET A 343 -5.88 -13.58 19.89
N GLN A 344 -6.68 -13.10 18.93
CA GLN A 344 -6.92 -13.79 17.67
C GLN A 344 -6.29 -12.99 16.52
N PRO A 345 -5.80 -13.68 15.47
CA PRO A 345 -5.51 -13.03 14.21
C PRO A 345 -6.82 -12.55 13.58
N VAL A 346 -6.87 -11.28 13.18
CA VAL A 346 -8.07 -10.63 12.65
C VAL A 346 -7.78 -10.02 11.30
N ARG A 347 -8.58 -10.36 10.29
CA ARG A 347 -8.55 -9.68 9.00
C ARG A 347 -9.45 -8.46 9.05
N LEU A 348 -8.92 -7.32 8.60
CA LEU A 348 -9.68 -6.09 8.38
C LEU A 348 -9.93 -5.89 6.90
N VAL A 349 -11.17 -5.51 6.56
CA VAL A 349 -11.52 -4.98 5.24
C VAL A 349 -12.05 -3.57 5.40
N ILE A 350 -11.29 -2.58 4.94
CA ILE A 350 -11.59 -1.16 5.08
C ILE A 350 -12.09 -0.63 3.75
N ARG A 351 -13.32 -0.15 3.72
CA ARG A 351 -13.98 0.35 2.52
C ARG A 351 -14.38 1.81 2.70
N PRO A 352 -13.68 2.77 2.07
CA PRO A 352 -14.17 4.13 1.98
C PRO A 352 -15.34 4.19 0.99
N PHE A 353 -16.32 5.04 1.27
CA PHE A 353 -17.37 5.39 0.32
C PHE A 353 -17.94 6.78 0.59
N GLN A 354 -18.58 7.35 -0.42
CA GLN A 354 -19.25 8.64 -0.30
C GLN A 354 -20.76 8.42 -0.25
N ASN A 355 -21.40 8.85 0.83
CA ASN A 355 -22.84 8.90 0.94
C ASN A 355 -23.36 10.03 0.06
N ARG A 356 -23.98 9.67 -1.07
CA ARG A 356 -24.44 10.65 -2.08
C ARG A 356 -25.59 11.52 -1.60
N GLU A 357 -26.45 10.99 -0.74
CA GLU A 357 -27.62 11.69 -0.21
C GLU A 357 -27.20 12.74 0.81
N LEU A 358 -26.33 12.34 1.75
CA LEU A 358 -25.83 13.21 2.81
C LEU A 358 -24.63 14.06 2.39
N LYS A 359 -24.01 13.76 1.23
CA LYS A 359 -22.76 14.36 0.73
C LYS A 359 -21.61 14.27 1.74
N THR A 360 -21.59 13.20 2.53
CA THR A 360 -20.57 12.91 3.54
C THR A 360 -19.75 11.71 3.11
N ALA A 361 -18.51 11.67 3.60
CA ALA A 361 -17.66 10.50 3.47
C ALA A 361 -17.81 9.61 4.69
N GLU A 362 -17.75 8.30 4.45
CA GLU A 362 -17.81 7.28 5.48
C GLU A 362 -16.80 6.18 5.15
N VAL A 363 -16.35 5.48 6.19
CA VAL A 363 -15.55 4.27 6.06
C VAL A 363 -16.28 3.15 6.79
N ILE A 364 -16.48 2.00 6.15
CA ILE A 364 -16.88 0.78 6.85
C ILE A 364 -15.63 -0.08 7.03
N VAL A 365 -15.40 -0.51 8.26
CA VAL A 365 -14.34 -1.46 8.64
C VAL A 365 -14.99 -2.77 9.04
N TYR A 366 -14.89 -3.77 8.17
CA TYR A 366 -15.27 -5.14 8.48
C TYR A 366 -14.11 -5.82 9.19
N ALA A 367 -14.40 -6.64 10.20
CA ALA A 367 -13.41 -7.41 10.93
C ALA A 367 -13.92 -8.82 11.20
N HIS A 368 -13.06 -9.81 11.02
CA HIS A 368 -13.38 -11.20 11.36
C HIS A 368 -12.12 -11.97 11.76
N ALA A 369 -12.29 -12.94 12.64
CA ALA A 369 -11.19 -13.83 13.03
C ALA A 369 -10.75 -14.70 11.85
N VAL A 370 -9.47 -15.05 11.82
CA VAL A 370 -8.90 -15.98 10.85
C VAL A 370 -8.59 -17.29 11.56
N GLY A 371 -9.35 -18.35 11.26
CA GLY A 371 -9.27 -19.61 12.02
C GLY A 371 -7.92 -20.34 11.95
N GLN A 372 -7.17 -20.17 10.87
CA GLN A 372 -5.77 -20.62 10.74
C GLN A 372 -4.97 -19.54 10.01
N ASP A 373 -4.32 -18.65 10.76
CA ASP A 373 -3.34 -17.73 10.20
C ASP A 373 -2.06 -18.49 9.90
N GLN A 374 -1.71 -18.57 8.61
CA GLN A 374 -0.53 -19.28 8.11
C GLN A 374 0.75 -18.43 8.23
N GLY A 375 0.68 -17.33 8.99
CA GLY A 375 1.70 -16.29 9.04
C GLY A 375 1.76 -15.46 7.75
N TRP A 376 2.69 -14.51 7.71
CA TRP A 376 3.06 -13.84 6.48
C TRP A 376 3.97 -14.77 5.66
N LYS A 377 3.70 -14.89 4.35
CA LYS A 377 4.52 -15.69 3.42
C LYS A 377 4.97 -14.80 2.27
N GLU A 378 6.25 -14.90 1.92
CA GLU A 378 6.79 -14.25 0.72
C GLU A 378 6.25 -14.95 -0.52
N VAL A 379 6.00 -14.18 -1.57
CA VAL A 379 5.17 -14.59 -2.71
C VAL A 379 5.95 -15.44 -3.72
N ASP A 380 6.93 -16.25 -3.30
CA ASP A 380 7.78 -17.00 -4.26
C ASP A 380 7.23 -18.41 -4.62
N ASP A 381 6.28 -18.97 -3.85
CA ASP A 381 5.61 -20.27 -4.12
C ASP A 381 4.17 -20.10 -4.70
N GLU A 382 4.09 -19.36 -5.81
CA GLU A 382 2.84 -18.80 -6.35
C GLU A 382 1.85 -19.79 -6.98
N GLU A 383 2.33 -20.74 -7.80
CA GLU A 383 1.45 -21.70 -8.48
C GLU A 383 0.78 -22.67 -7.50
N VAL A 384 1.54 -23.09 -6.47
CA VAL A 384 1.07 -24.01 -5.45
C VAL A 384 0.00 -23.36 -4.57
N HIS A 385 0.19 -22.09 -4.17
CA HIS A 385 -0.79 -21.38 -3.36
C HIS A 385 -2.08 -21.04 -4.10
N LEU A 386 -1.98 -20.67 -5.38
CA LEU A 386 -3.17 -20.49 -6.22
C LEU A 386 -3.91 -21.81 -6.42
N GLN A 387 -3.22 -22.90 -6.72
CA GLN A 387 -3.84 -24.22 -6.88
C GLN A 387 -4.57 -24.64 -5.60
N GLN A 388 -3.90 -24.57 -4.44
CA GLN A 388 -4.51 -24.87 -3.14
C GLN A 388 -5.73 -23.99 -2.85
N PHE A 389 -5.64 -22.68 -3.09
CA PHE A 389 -6.78 -21.77 -2.94
C PHE A 389 -7.93 -22.12 -3.90
N PHE A 390 -7.64 -22.56 -5.12
CA PHE A 390 -8.67 -22.96 -6.09
C PHE A 390 -9.25 -24.37 -5.85
N GLU A 391 -8.57 -25.20 -5.08
CA GLU A 391 -9.01 -26.55 -4.69
C GLU A 391 -9.83 -26.54 -3.39
N ASP A 392 -9.68 -25.50 -2.56
CA ASP A 392 -10.48 -25.31 -1.36
C ASP A 392 -11.98 -25.09 -1.72
N PRO A 393 -12.91 -25.93 -1.22
CA PRO A 393 -14.35 -25.77 -1.44
C PRO A 393 -14.94 -24.52 -0.77
N ASN A 394 -14.24 -23.90 0.18
CA ASN A 394 -14.60 -22.64 0.80
C ASN A 394 -13.37 -21.70 0.89
N PRO A 395 -12.87 -21.22 -0.25
CA PRO A 395 -11.51 -20.66 -0.34
C PRO A 395 -11.34 -19.34 0.43
N PHE A 396 -12.43 -18.62 0.68
CA PHE A 396 -12.42 -17.41 1.49
C PHE A 396 -12.65 -17.68 2.98
N ASN A 397 -13.23 -18.83 3.33
CA ASN A 397 -13.57 -19.32 4.67
C ASN A 397 -13.91 -18.21 5.68
N ILE A 398 -14.85 -17.33 5.32
CA ILE A 398 -15.25 -16.22 6.18
C ILE A 398 -16.26 -16.75 7.19
N PRO A 399 -15.99 -16.68 8.51
CA PRO A 399 -16.93 -17.17 9.50
C PRO A 399 -18.20 -16.31 9.57
N ASP A 400 -19.24 -16.83 10.22
CA ASP A 400 -20.49 -16.11 10.47
C ASP A 400 -20.37 -15.05 11.59
N ASP A 401 -19.16 -14.70 12.04
CA ASP A 401 -18.92 -13.77 13.15
C ASP A 401 -18.33 -12.42 12.70
N VAL A 402 -18.46 -12.09 11.42
CA VAL A 402 -18.05 -10.79 10.88
C VAL A 402 -18.75 -9.67 11.62
N ILE A 403 -17.97 -8.76 12.21
CA ILE A 403 -18.45 -7.48 12.73
C ILE A 403 -18.09 -6.37 11.75
N ALA A 404 -18.82 -5.26 11.81
CA ALA A 404 -18.49 -4.09 11.02
C ALA A 404 -18.69 -2.81 11.82
N PHE A 405 -17.78 -1.86 11.65
CA PHE A 405 -17.86 -0.52 12.22
C PHE A 405 -18.03 0.50 11.10
N ARG A 406 -19.04 1.35 11.19
CA ARG A 406 -19.18 2.56 10.38
C ARG A 406 -18.47 3.70 11.10
N VAL A 407 -17.55 4.34 10.38
CA VAL A 407 -16.77 5.49 10.85
C VAL A 407 -17.13 6.70 10.00
N GLY A 408 -17.50 7.79 10.65
CA GLY A 408 -17.78 9.07 10.01
C GLY A 408 -17.17 10.23 10.78
N THR A 409 -17.04 11.37 10.11
CA THR A 409 -16.46 12.58 10.68
C THR A 409 -17.28 13.81 10.35
N HIS A 410 -17.36 14.76 11.28
CA HIS A 410 -17.96 16.06 11.10
C HIS A 410 -16.93 17.14 11.45
N ALA A 411 -16.58 17.97 10.46
CA ALA A 411 -15.60 19.03 10.64
C ALA A 411 -16.30 20.38 10.86
N THR A 412 -15.78 21.15 11.82
CA THR A 412 -16.16 22.53 12.09
C THR A 412 -14.92 23.40 11.91
N LYS A 413 -15.01 24.42 11.05
CA LYS A 413 -13.94 25.38 10.79
C LYS A 413 -14.36 26.77 11.23
N ASN A 414 -13.62 27.39 12.13
CA ASN A 414 -13.92 28.70 12.72
C ASN A 414 -15.35 28.76 13.28
N GLY A 415 -15.78 27.70 13.98
CA GLY A 415 -17.15 27.57 14.52
C GLY A 415 -18.23 27.21 13.50
N HIS A 416 -17.91 27.06 12.21
CA HIS A 416 -18.88 26.74 11.16
C HIS A 416 -18.72 25.31 10.62
N PRO A 417 -19.80 24.51 10.58
CA PRO A 417 -19.79 23.19 9.96
C PRO A 417 -19.32 23.20 8.50
N VAL A 418 -18.53 22.19 8.11
CA VAL A 418 -18.06 21.98 6.74
C VAL A 418 -18.75 20.75 6.16
N HIS A 419 -19.54 20.94 5.10
CA HIS A 419 -20.34 19.89 4.45
C HIS A 419 -19.81 19.47 3.05
N HIS A 420 -18.59 19.89 2.70
CA HIS A 420 -17.97 19.62 1.40
C HIS A 420 -16.48 19.26 1.60
N GLU A 421 -15.68 19.29 0.54
CA GLU A 421 -14.23 19.01 0.60
C GLU A 421 -13.56 19.85 1.70
N LEU A 422 -12.85 19.19 2.62
CA LEU A 422 -12.26 19.87 3.77
C LEU A 422 -10.98 20.60 3.35
N THR A 423 -11.00 21.94 3.41
CA THR A 423 -9.82 22.80 3.21
C THR A 423 -9.73 23.86 4.30
N TYR A 424 -8.53 24.01 4.87
CA TYR A 424 -8.25 24.89 6.01
C TYR A 424 -6.78 25.33 6.03
N ARG A 425 -6.51 26.44 6.70
CA ARG A 425 -5.18 27.01 6.93
C ARG A 425 -4.75 26.79 8.38
N GLU A 426 -3.49 27.06 8.65
CA GLU A 426 -2.93 27.00 10.01
C GLU A 426 -3.62 27.95 10.99
N THR A 427 -4.09 29.11 10.51
CA THR A 427 -4.80 30.10 11.32
C THR A 427 -6.27 29.77 11.55
N ASP A 428 -6.81 28.76 10.88
CA ASP A 428 -8.21 28.37 11.05
C ASP A 428 -8.35 27.45 12.28
N ASP A 429 -9.36 27.69 13.11
CA ASP A 429 -9.72 26.80 14.21
C ASP A 429 -10.51 25.60 13.65
N LEU A 430 -9.84 24.43 13.57
CA LEU A 430 -10.42 23.21 13.04
C LEU A 430 -10.71 22.22 14.16
N GLN A 431 -11.99 21.93 14.36
CA GLN A 431 -12.47 20.81 15.16
C GLN A 431 -12.96 19.70 14.24
N VAL A 432 -12.58 18.45 14.53
CA VAL A 432 -13.08 17.26 13.83
C VAL A 432 -13.68 16.32 14.85
N ASP A 433 -15.01 16.28 14.86
CA ASP A 433 -15.76 15.28 15.63
C ASP A 433 -15.88 14.00 14.81
N TYR A 434 -15.99 12.86 15.47
CA TYR A 434 -16.09 11.56 14.81
C TYR A 434 -17.08 10.67 15.56
N TYR A 435 -17.61 9.68 14.84
CA TYR A 435 -18.36 8.57 15.43
C TYR A 435 -17.82 7.25 14.91
N ILE A 436 -17.91 6.22 15.75
CA ILE A 436 -17.67 4.83 15.38
C ILE A 436 -18.90 4.06 15.85
N GLU A 437 -19.72 3.63 14.90
CA GLU A 437 -20.96 2.91 15.13
C GLU A 437 -20.76 1.45 14.73
N GLU A 438 -21.03 0.51 15.63
CA GLU A 438 -21.08 -0.91 15.27
C GLU A 438 -22.39 -1.21 14.54
N LEU A 439 -22.29 -1.85 13.38
CA LEU A 439 -23.45 -2.13 12.53
C LEU A 439 -24.18 -3.39 13.00
N SER A 440 -25.41 -3.22 13.46
CA SER A 440 -26.31 -4.32 13.83
C SER A 440 -26.97 -4.92 12.57
N ASN A 441 -26.23 -5.69 11.77
CA ASN A 441 -26.77 -6.44 10.64
C ASN A 441 -26.77 -7.95 10.98
N ALA A 442 -27.68 -8.72 10.37
CA ALA A 442 -27.60 -10.17 10.42
C ALA A 442 -26.23 -10.60 9.86
N ASN A 443 -25.45 -11.37 10.64
CA ASN A 443 -24.05 -11.65 10.31
C ASN A 443 -23.84 -12.14 8.88
N ASN A 444 -24.79 -12.94 8.34
CA ASN A 444 -24.78 -13.43 6.96
C ASN A 444 -24.65 -12.32 5.90
N ALA A 445 -25.25 -11.13 6.14
CA ALA A 445 -25.15 -10.01 5.21
C ALA A 445 -23.76 -9.36 5.22
N LEU A 446 -23.14 -9.24 6.40
CA LEU A 446 -21.79 -8.71 6.54
C LEU A 446 -20.77 -9.67 5.92
N SER A 447 -20.89 -10.97 6.18
CA SER A 447 -20.05 -12.00 5.56
C SER A 447 -20.17 -11.97 4.03
N ALA A 448 -21.38 -11.85 3.49
CA ALA A 448 -21.59 -11.74 2.04
C ALA A 448 -20.89 -10.51 1.42
N ASP A 449 -20.92 -9.36 2.10
CA ASP A 449 -20.22 -8.15 1.65
C ASP A 449 -18.70 -8.34 1.61
N VAL A 450 -18.11 -8.94 2.65
CA VAL A 450 -16.67 -9.22 2.71
C VAL A 450 -16.28 -10.21 1.61
N ILE A 451 -17.02 -11.31 1.46
CA ILE A 451 -16.80 -12.30 0.40
C ILE A 451 -16.81 -11.62 -0.98
N ARG A 452 -17.80 -10.76 -1.25
CA ARG A 452 -17.89 -10.03 -2.53
C ARG A 452 -16.65 -9.16 -2.78
N MET A 453 -16.15 -8.48 -1.75
CA MET A 453 -14.96 -7.63 -1.86
C MET A 453 -13.69 -8.45 -2.10
N MET A 454 -13.49 -9.54 -1.35
CA MET A 454 -12.34 -10.42 -1.54
C MET A 454 -12.38 -11.10 -2.93
N LYS A 455 -13.55 -11.60 -3.37
CA LYS A 455 -13.74 -12.15 -4.72
C LYS A 455 -13.34 -11.14 -5.79
N SER A 456 -13.82 -9.90 -5.67
CA SER A 456 -13.49 -8.83 -6.62
C SER A 456 -11.99 -8.53 -6.63
N GLU A 457 -11.35 -8.49 -5.47
CA GLU A 457 -9.92 -8.21 -5.35
C GLU A 457 -9.08 -9.31 -6.00
N VAL A 458 -9.34 -10.57 -5.66
CA VAL A 458 -8.63 -11.73 -6.23
C VAL A 458 -8.80 -11.77 -7.75
N LEU A 459 -10.00 -11.51 -8.28
CA LEU A 459 -10.25 -11.48 -9.72
C LEU A 459 -9.49 -10.36 -10.45
N MET A 460 -9.42 -9.17 -9.85
CA MET A 460 -8.65 -8.05 -10.41
C MET A 460 -7.14 -8.28 -10.32
N GLY A 461 -6.70 -8.93 -9.25
CA GLY A 461 -5.30 -9.23 -8.97
C GLY A 461 -4.74 -10.39 -9.80
N SER A 462 -5.58 -11.33 -10.24
CA SER A 462 -5.14 -12.59 -10.88
C SER A 462 -4.76 -12.47 -12.38
N PRO A 463 -3.83 -13.31 -12.86
CA PRO A 463 -3.57 -13.51 -14.29
C PRO A 463 -4.84 -13.91 -15.08
N GLY A 464 -4.86 -13.65 -16.39
CA GLY A 464 -6.09 -13.78 -17.22
C GLY A 464 -6.75 -15.16 -17.18
N GLU A 465 -5.99 -16.23 -17.36
CA GLU A 465 -6.53 -17.60 -17.36
C GLU A 465 -6.98 -18.05 -15.96
N ALA A 466 -6.19 -17.72 -14.92
CA ALA A 466 -6.55 -17.98 -13.53
C ALA A 466 -7.83 -17.23 -13.12
N ALA A 467 -7.96 -15.96 -13.51
CA ALA A 467 -9.15 -15.15 -13.25
C ALA A 467 -10.40 -15.70 -13.96
N LEU A 468 -10.28 -16.16 -15.22
CA LEU A 468 -11.38 -16.82 -15.93
C LEU A 468 -11.80 -18.13 -15.26
N SER A 469 -10.82 -18.96 -14.89
CA SER A 469 -11.05 -20.22 -14.18
C SER A 469 -11.78 -20.00 -12.85
N LEU A 470 -11.31 -19.03 -12.06
CA LEU A 470 -11.94 -18.61 -10.80
C LEU A 470 -13.37 -18.10 -11.04
N ALA A 471 -13.57 -17.20 -12.01
CA ALA A 471 -14.89 -16.66 -12.30
C ALA A 471 -15.90 -17.77 -12.67
N LYS A 472 -15.45 -18.80 -13.38
CA LYS A 472 -16.27 -19.97 -13.71
C LYS A 472 -16.60 -20.81 -12.46
N LYS A 473 -15.60 -21.17 -11.64
CA LYS A 473 -15.80 -21.93 -10.40
C LYS A 473 -16.71 -21.21 -9.41
N LEU A 474 -16.51 -19.90 -9.20
CA LEU A 474 -17.36 -19.08 -8.33
C LEU A 474 -18.82 -19.06 -8.80
N ARG A 475 -19.03 -19.02 -10.12
CA ARG A 475 -20.38 -19.08 -10.71
C ARG A 475 -21.02 -20.45 -10.51
N GLU A 476 -20.26 -21.53 -10.64
CA GLU A 476 -20.74 -22.90 -10.39
C GLU A 476 -21.11 -23.12 -8.92
N ALA A 477 -20.28 -22.65 -7.98
CA ALA A 477 -20.55 -22.70 -6.54
C ALA A 477 -21.79 -21.89 -6.14
N ASP A 478 -21.96 -20.67 -6.68
CA ASP A 478 -23.16 -19.85 -6.44
C ASP A 478 -24.44 -20.51 -7.02
N ILE A 479 -24.32 -21.26 -8.13
CA ILE A 479 -25.44 -22.04 -8.69
C ILE A 479 -25.76 -23.23 -7.78
N GLU A 480 -24.75 -23.91 -7.24
CA GLU A 480 -24.94 -25.05 -6.36
C GLU A 480 -25.52 -24.66 -4.99
N SER A 481 -25.09 -23.54 -4.40
CA SER A 481 -25.68 -23.03 -3.15
C SER A 481 -27.17 -22.70 -3.32
N LYS A 482 -27.53 -22.01 -4.43
CA LYS A 482 -28.92 -21.71 -4.78
C LYS A 482 -29.77 -22.95 -5.08
N ARG A 483 -29.16 -24.06 -5.49
CA ARG A 483 -29.84 -25.36 -5.63
C ARG A 483 -30.10 -26.02 -4.28
N ARG A 484 -29.17 -25.89 -3.33
CA ARG A 484 -29.32 -26.41 -1.95
C ARG A 484 -30.33 -25.61 -1.11
N GLU A 485 -30.48 -24.31 -1.39
CA GLU A 485 -31.46 -23.43 -0.73
C GLU A 485 -32.90 -23.58 -1.24
N LYS A 486 -33.12 -24.26 -2.38
CA LYS A 486 -34.49 -24.63 -2.80
C LYS A 486 -34.95 -25.81 -1.95
N PRO A 487 -36.02 -25.68 -1.14
CA PRO A 487 -36.60 -26.83 -0.46
C PRO A 487 -37.02 -27.86 -1.51
N SER A 488 -36.79 -29.15 -1.26
CA SER A 488 -37.32 -30.22 -2.09
C SER A 488 -38.84 -30.14 -2.09
N MET A 489 -39.40 -29.46 -3.07
CA MET A 489 -40.83 -29.37 -3.28
C MET A 489 -41.36 -30.56 -4.08
N ASP A 490 -40.77 -31.74 -3.86
CA ASP A 490 -41.18 -33.01 -4.47
C ASP A 490 -40.84 -34.17 -3.52
N ARG A 491 -41.81 -34.50 -2.68
CA ARG A 491 -42.25 -35.85 -2.30
C ARG A 491 -43.37 -35.71 -1.27
N MET A 492 -44.59 -35.55 -1.77
CA MET A 492 -45.83 -35.87 -1.07
C MET A 492 -46.61 -36.86 -1.91
#